data_AF-A0A6J2TKY1-F1
#
_entry.id   AF-A0A6J2TKY1-F1
#
_cell.length_a   1.000
_cell.length_b   1.000
_cell.length_c   1.000
_cell.angle_alpha   90.00
_cell.angle_beta   90.00
_cell.angle_gamma   90.00
#
_symmetry.space_group_name_H-M   'P 1'
#
loop_
_entity.id
_entity.type
_entity.pdbx_description
1 polymer ?
#
loop_
_entity_poly.entity_id
_entity_poly.type
_entity_poly.pdbx_seq_one_letter_code
_entity_poly.pdbx_strand_id
1 'polypeptide(L)'
;MDNKLYCCTNCYRRCGWDDLSAQEHRCLKCRLPAKSCAICDKRFEPRSEQAVYCKRCDFNLLRHAPVLPPDMTGQCNSHKYRE
;
A
#
# COMPACT_ATOMS: atom_id res chain seq x y z
N MET A 1 28.27 -20.09 -8.64
CA MET A 1 27.25 -19.28 -7.92
C MET A 1 26.41 -18.59 -8.96
N ASP A 2 25.09 -18.74 -8.89
CA ASP A 2 24.15 -18.08 -9.80
C ASP A 2 24.16 -16.57 -9.50
N ASN A 3 24.84 -15.78 -10.34
CA ASN A 3 24.88 -14.32 -10.21
C ASN A 3 23.58 -13.69 -10.75
N LYS A 4 22.43 -14.27 -10.39
CA LYS A 4 21.14 -13.81 -10.86
C LYS A 4 20.81 -12.49 -10.18
N LEU A 5 20.57 -11.48 -11.02
CA LEU A 5 20.16 -10.16 -10.56
C LEU A 5 18.64 -10.02 -10.63
N TYR A 6 18.10 -9.30 -9.65
CA TYR A 6 16.67 -9.04 -9.47
C TYR A 6 16.41 -7.54 -9.46
N CYS A 7 15.21 -7.11 -9.88
CA CYS A 7 14.89 -5.69 -9.97
C CYS A 7 14.25 -5.18 -8.67
N CYS A 8 14.74 -4.04 -8.18
CA CYS A 8 14.07 -3.26 -7.14
C CYS A 8 12.68 -2.80 -7.62
N THR A 9 11.65 -2.98 -6.80
CA THR A 9 10.26 -2.59 -7.13
C THR A 9 10.04 -1.07 -7.21
N ASN A 10 10.94 -0.27 -6.62
CA ASN A 10 10.80 1.19 -6.58
C ASN A 10 11.62 1.90 -7.66
N CYS A 11 12.89 1.52 -7.84
CA CYS A 11 13.81 2.20 -8.77
C CYS A 11 14.24 1.34 -9.96
N TYR A 12 13.75 0.10 -10.05
CA TYR A 12 14.03 -0.86 -11.13
C TYR A 12 15.50 -1.20 -11.38
N ARG A 13 16.41 -0.76 -10.51
CA ARG A 13 17.81 -1.16 -10.53
C ARG A 13 17.94 -2.66 -10.27
N ARG A 14 18.83 -3.30 -11.01
CA ARG A 14 19.24 -4.69 -10.80
C ARG A 14 20.18 -4.80 -9.58
N CYS A 15 19.84 -5.67 -8.65
CA CYS A 15 20.57 -5.90 -7.40
C CYS A 15 20.69 -7.41 -7.14
N GLY A 16 21.62 -7.82 -6.27
CA GLY A 16 21.61 -9.18 -5.74
C GLY A 16 20.35 -9.43 -4.91
N TRP A 17 19.99 -10.69 -4.72
CA TRP A 17 18.85 -11.05 -3.88
C TRP A 17 19.02 -10.55 -2.43
N ASP A 18 20.22 -10.67 -1.89
CA ASP A 18 20.56 -10.24 -0.52
C ASP A 18 20.49 -8.71 -0.35
N ASP A 19 20.64 -7.96 -1.43
CA ASP A 19 20.52 -6.50 -1.46
C ASP A 19 19.05 -6.03 -1.55
N LEU A 20 18.10 -6.93 -1.75
CA LEU A 20 16.68 -6.63 -1.76
C LEU A 20 16.03 -6.93 -0.41
N SER A 21 15.05 -6.11 -0.03
CA SER A 21 14.16 -6.43 1.07
C SER A 21 13.39 -7.72 0.76
N ALA A 22 13.35 -8.64 1.72
CA ALA A 22 12.50 -9.83 1.63
C ALA A 22 11.00 -9.51 1.63
N GLN A 23 10.58 -8.36 2.18
CA GLN A 23 9.16 -7.99 2.29
C GLN A 23 8.68 -7.18 1.09
N GLU A 24 9.42 -6.13 0.71
CA GLU A 24 8.97 -5.17 -0.30
C GLU A 24 9.80 -5.20 -1.59
N HIS A 25 10.82 -6.06 -1.67
CA HIS A 25 11.70 -6.21 -2.84
C HIS A 25 12.32 -4.87 -3.27
N ARG A 26 12.69 -4.04 -2.29
CA ARG A 26 13.38 -2.77 -2.49
C ARG A 26 14.86 -2.88 -2.18
N CYS A 27 15.69 -2.23 -3.00
CA CYS A 27 17.12 -2.14 -2.74
C CYS A 27 17.40 -1.28 -1.50
N LEU A 28 18.58 -1.42 -0.90
CA LEU A 28 19.00 -0.71 0.32
C LEU A 28 18.73 0.81 0.30
N LYS A 29 18.82 1.46 -0.85
CA LYS A 29 18.57 2.91 -1.01
C LYS A 29 17.07 3.27 -1.05
N CYS A 30 16.21 2.33 -1.42
CA CYS A 30 14.77 2.55 -1.57
C CYS A 30 13.95 1.93 -0.43
N ARG A 31 14.55 1.09 0.41
CA ARG A 31 13.88 0.58 1.61
C ARG A 31 13.57 1.74 2.54
N LEU A 32 12.39 1.70 3.14
CA LEU A 32 12.01 2.63 4.18
C LEU A 32 12.38 2.04 5.56
N PRO A 33 12.69 2.88 6.55
CA PRO A 33 12.95 2.41 7.91
C PRO A 33 11.76 1.62 8.46
N ALA A 34 12.03 0.51 9.13
CA ALA A 34 10.99 -0.30 9.75
C ALA A 34 10.25 0.50 10.84
N LYS A 35 8.92 0.38 10.88
CA LYS A 35 8.03 1.04 11.83
C LYS A 35 7.29 0.03 12.70
N SER A 36 6.75 0.46 13.83
CA SER A 36 5.84 -0.35 14.64
C SER A 36 4.40 -0.15 14.19
N CYS A 37 3.65 -1.24 14.03
CA CYS A 37 2.24 -1.18 13.65
C CYS A 37 1.38 -0.68 14.81
N ALA A 38 0.56 0.35 14.58
CA ALA A 38 -0.28 0.94 15.63
C ALA A 38 -1.40 0.03 16.20
N ILE A 39 -1.63 -1.17 15.63
CA ILE A 39 -2.67 -2.11 16.09
C ILE A 39 -2.08 -3.31 16.85
N CYS A 40 -0.92 -3.81 16.40
CA CYS A 40 -0.35 -5.05 16.94
C CYS A 40 1.10 -4.91 17.41
N ASP A 41 1.64 -3.68 17.39
CA ASP A 41 3.00 -3.30 17.80
C ASP A 41 4.16 -4.01 17.11
N LYS A 42 3.88 -4.92 16.17
CA LYS A 42 4.90 -5.61 15.38
C LYS A 42 5.63 -4.65 14.46
N ARG A 43 6.95 -4.81 14.40
CA ARG A 43 7.81 -4.10 13.44
C ARG A 43 7.53 -4.61 12.02
N PHE A 44 7.45 -3.69 11.06
CA PHE A 44 7.23 -4.00 9.65
C PHE A 44 7.98 -3.03 8.73
N GLU A 45 8.30 -3.47 7.51
CA GLU A 45 8.82 -2.58 6.46
C GLU A 45 7.65 -1.88 5.74
N PRO A 46 7.57 -0.54 5.79
CA PRO A 46 6.44 0.18 5.21
C PRO A 46 6.58 0.33 3.68
N ARG A 47 5.44 0.31 2.98
CA ARG A 47 5.36 0.56 1.52
C ARG A 47 5.47 2.03 1.16
N SER A 48 4.98 2.91 2.02
CA SER A 48 5.02 4.35 1.88
C SER A 48 5.37 5.00 3.22
N GLU A 49 5.87 6.23 3.20
CA GLU A 49 6.17 6.95 4.45
C GLU A 49 4.92 7.22 5.29
N GLN A 50 3.74 7.18 4.69
CA GLN A 50 2.46 7.38 5.36
C GLN A 50 1.89 6.08 5.96
N ALA A 51 2.50 4.92 5.70
CA ALA A 51 1.99 3.65 6.23
C ALA A 51 2.11 3.61 7.77
N VAL A 52 0.97 3.34 8.43
CA VAL A 52 0.82 3.27 9.90
C VAL A 52 0.61 1.82 10.37
N TYR A 53 0.08 0.96 9.49
CA TYR A 53 -0.29 -0.41 9.80
C TYR A 53 0.58 -1.41 9.03
N CYS A 54 0.86 -2.57 9.65
CA CYS A 54 1.48 -3.66 8.92
C CYS A 54 0.48 -4.23 7.90
N LYS A 55 1.00 -4.92 6.87
CA LYS A 55 0.19 -5.48 5.77
C LYS A 55 -1.04 -6.28 6.22
N ARG A 56 -0.92 -7.04 7.31
CA ARG A 56 -2.05 -7.83 7.86
C ARG A 56 -3.14 -6.94 8.46
N CYS A 57 -2.75 -5.95 9.27
CA CYS A 57 -3.69 -5.03 9.89
C CYS A 57 -4.33 -4.11 8.86
N ASP A 58 -3.55 -3.59 7.91
CA ASP A 58 -4.02 -2.77 6.79
C ASP A 58 -5.08 -3.50 5.95
N PHE A 59 -4.82 -4.76 5.59
CA PHE A 59 -5.79 -5.60 4.89
C PHE A 59 -7.10 -5.80 5.67
N ASN A 60 -7.01 -6.05 6.98
CA ASN A 60 -8.19 -6.21 7.82
C ASN A 60 -8.99 -4.90 7.95
N LEU A 61 -8.32 -3.76 8.05
CA LEU A 61 -8.98 -2.45 8.00
C LEU A 61 -9.71 -2.24 6.69
N LEU A 62 -9.09 -2.51 5.55
CA LEU A 62 -9.72 -2.34 4.23
C LEU A 62 -10.94 -3.25 4.06
N ARG A 63 -10.88 -4.49 4.58
CA ARG A 63 -12.00 -5.44 4.50
C ARG A 63 -13.19 -5.08 5.39
N HIS A 64 -12.93 -4.43 6.51
CA HIS A 64 -13.95 -4.03 7.49
C HIS A 64 -14.21 -2.53 7.47
N ALA A 65 -13.65 -1.81 6.49
CA ALA A 65 -13.95 -0.42 6.27
C ALA A 65 -15.45 -0.30 6.02
N PRO A 66 -16.15 0.62 6.73
CA PRO A 66 -17.54 0.89 6.43
C PRO A 66 -17.65 1.23 4.94
N VAL A 67 -18.39 0.40 4.20
CA VAL A 67 -18.79 0.76 2.84
C VAL A 67 -19.72 1.95 3.01
N LEU A 68 -19.18 3.16 2.80
CA LEU A 68 -20.03 4.33 2.64
C LEU A 68 -20.99 3.99 1.49
N PRO A 69 -22.33 4.00 1.73
CA PRO A 69 -23.25 3.85 0.63
C PRO A 69 -22.91 4.91 -0.42
N PRO A 70 -22.97 4.59 -1.73
CA PRO A 70 -22.83 5.62 -2.75
C PRO A 70 -23.82 6.71 -2.44
N ASP A 71 -23.30 7.93 -2.30
CA ASP A 71 -24.01 9.10 -1.84
C ASP A 71 -25.33 9.26 -2.62
N MET A 72 -26.46 9.10 -1.95
CA MET A 72 -27.80 9.33 -2.51
C MET A 72 -28.09 10.84 -2.57
N THR A 73 -27.10 11.64 -2.97
CA THR A 73 -27.27 13.05 -3.35
C THR A 73 -27.52 13.15 -4.86
N GLY A 74 -28.39 12.27 -5.37
CA GLY A 74 -29.16 12.51 -6.58
C GLY A 74 -30.23 13.56 -6.28
N GLN A 75 -29.84 14.83 -6.17
CA GLN A 75 -30.80 15.93 -6.21
C GLN A 75 -31.55 15.88 -7.54
N CYS A 76 -32.87 15.84 -7.41
CA CYS A 76 -33.85 15.97 -8.47
C CYS A 76 -33.59 17.21 -9.33
N ASN A 77 -33.21 17.01 -10.60
CA ASN A 77 -33.40 18.05 -11.61
C ASN A 77 -34.81 17.88 -12.18
N SER A 78 -35.77 18.60 -11.58
CA SER A 78 -37.01 18.98 -12.25
C SER A 78 -36.67 19.97 -13.39
N HIS A 79 -36.21 19.44 -14.52
CA HIS A 79 -36.11 20.21 -15.76
C HIS A 79 -37.21 19.78 -16.73
N LYS A 80 -38.24 20.63 -16.75
CA LYS A 80 -39.25 20.86 -17.79
C LYS A 80 -39.13 20.00 -19.06
N TYR A 81 -40.10 19.12 -19.27
CA TYR A 81 -40.66 18.95 -20.61
C TYR A 81 -41.79 19.97 -20.76
N ARG A 82 -41.54 20.98 -21.58
CA ARG A 82 -42.57 21.84 -22.15
C ARG A 82 -42.73 21.40 -23.60
N GLU A 83 -43.96 20.95 -23.88
CA GLU A 83 -44.69 20.92 -25.16
C GLU A 83 -43.94 20.44 -26.41
#